data_AF-A0A822FPG7-F1
#
_entry.id   AF-A0A822FPG7-F1
#
_cell.length_a   1.000
_cell.length_b   1.000
_cell.length_c   1.000
_cell.angle_alpha   90.00
_cell.angle_beta   90.00
_cell.angle_gamma   90.00
#
_symmetry.space_group_name_H-M   'P 1'
#
loop_
_entity.id
_entity.type
_entity.pdbx_description
1 polymer ?
#
loop_
_entity_poly.entity_id
_entity_poly.type
_entity_poly.pdbx_seq_one_letter_code
_entity_poly.pdbx_strand_id
1 'polypeptide(L)'
;GHLDFYQFLREFGYTKRSAHYPNAKQNPPKRGDADFLLTSRKLYGDSVLVHGTALNAIRSNWDQLRKEFTQLDPYRTGYIQSEEFDEILTELCPQVNQEDLDMIKFKFQTKHDS
;
A
#
# COMPACT_ATOMS: atom_id res chain seq x y z
N GLY A 1 -4.92 5.80 -15.01
CA GLY A 1 -3.48 6.12 -14.87
C GLY A 1 -2.84 5.08 -13.97
N HIS A 2 -1.56 4.71 -14.18
CA HIS A 2 -0.99 3.54 -13.49
C HIS A 2 -0.51 3.83 -12.06
N LEU A 3 -0.77 2.90 -11.15
CA LEU A 3 -0.33 2.92 -9.76
C LEU A 3 0.63 1.76 -9.48
N ASP A 4 1.75 2.02 -8.78
CA ASP A 4 2.66 0.98 -8.26
C ASP A 4 2.04 0.38 -6.99
N PHE A 5 1.13 -0.58 -7.16
CA PHE A 5 0.49 -1.26 -6.04
C PHE A 5 1.50 -2.11 -5.26
N TYR A 6 2.62 -2.48 -5.86
CA TYR A 6 3.71 -3.17 -5.20
C TYR A 6 4.36 -2.29 -4.13
N GLN A 7 4.47 -0.98 -4.36
CA GLN A 7 4.87 -0.01 -3.34
C GLN A 7 3.84 0.11 -2.23
N PHE A 8 2.55 0.17 -2.57
CA PHE A 8 1.47 0.10 -1.58
C PHE A 8 1.59 -1.18 -0.73
N LEU A 9 1.83 -2.33 -1.37
CA LEU A 9 1.95 -3.61 -0.67
C LEU A 9 3.14 -3.63 0.32
N ARG A 10 4.26 -2.99 -0.02
CA ARG A 10 5.43 -2.92 0.88
C ARG A 10 5.18 -2.01 2.07
N GLU A 11 4.54 -0.85 1.85
CA GLU A 11 4.28 0.16 2.88
C GLU A 11 3.41 -0.39 4.02
N PHE A 12 2.33 -1.09 3.68
CA PHE A 12 1.33 -1.54 4.66
C PHE A 12 1.56 -2.99 5.16
N GLY A 13 2.29 -3.82 4.40
CA GLY A 13 2.57 -5.22 4.74
C GLY A 13 3.85 -5.47 5.52
N TYR A 14 4.72 -4.46 5.63
CA TYR A 14 5.96 -4.62 6.37
C TYR A 14 5.71 -4.76 7.87
N THR A 15 6.19 -5.86 8.44
CA THR A 15 6.30 -6.01 9.89
C THR A 15 7.70 -6.49 10.25
N LYS A 16 8.25 -6.02 11.37
CA LYS A 16 9.57 -6.50 11.86
C LYS A 16 9.60 -8.02 12.06
N ARG A 17 8.45 -8.65 12.31
CA ARG A 17 8.32 -10.11 12.43
C ARG A 17 8.38 -10.81 11.08
N SER A 18 7.80 -10.23 10.02
CA SER A 18 7.81 -10.81 8.68
C SER A 18 9.16 -10.65 7.97
N ALA A 19 9.95 -9.62 8.33
CA ALA A 19 11.26 -9.33 7.72
C ALA A 19 12.30 -10.46 7.78
N HIS A 20 12.14 -11.43 8.69
CA HIS A 20 13.07 -12.56 8.84
C HIS A 20 12.81 -13.68 7.81
N TYR A 21 11.63 -13.73 7.17
CA TYR A 21 11.28 -14.82 6.27
C TYR A 21 11.67 -14.50 4.80
N PRO A 22 12.34 -15.42 4.09
CA PRO A 22 12.75 -15.21 2.69
C PRO A 22 11.58 -14.90 1.75
N ASN A 23 10.40 -15.49 1.99
CA ASN A 23 9.19 -15.27 1.20
C ASN A 23 8.50 -13.91 1.46
N ALA A 24 8.75 -13.28 2.61
CA ALA A 24 8.33 -11.90 2.88
C ALA A 24 9.12 -10.87 2.04
N LYS A 25 10.19 -11.32 1.38
CA LYS A 25 10.99 -10.54 0.43
C LYS A 25 10.49 -10.66 -1.01
N GLN A 26 9.29 -11.19 -1.27
CA GLN A 26 8.72 -11.20 -2.63
C GLN A 26 8.72 -9.80 -3.26
N ASN A 27 8.62 -8.78 -2.42
CA ASN A 27 8.85 -7.41 -2.81
C ASN A 27 9.70 -6.73 -1.72
N PRO A 28 11.04 -6.85 -1.79
CA PRO A 28 11.88 -6.32 -0.74
C PRO A 28 11.77 -4.78 -0.73
N PRO A 29 11.88 -4.13 0.44
CA PRO A 29 11.94 -2.68 0.52
C PRO A 29 12.98 -2.12 -0.45
N LYS A 30 12.60 -1.15 -1.28
CA LYS A 30 13.50 -0.49 -2.23
C LYS A 30 14.15 0.73 -1.55
N ARG A 31 15.26 1.23 -2.07
CA ARG A 31 15.84 2.50 -1.60
C ARG A 31 14.79 3.61 -1.83
N GLY A 32 14.40 4.35 -0.78
CA GLY A 32 13.27 5.29 -0.79
C GLY A 32 12.02 4.81 -0.04
N ASP A 33 11.89 3.51 0.18
CA ASP A 33 10.79 2.87 0.94
C ASP A 33 10.98 3.12 2.46
N ALA A 34 12.24 3.23 2.89
CA ALA A 34 12.64 3.49 4.28
C ALA A 34 12.64 4.98 4.69
N ASP A 35 12.55 5.92 3.73
CA ASP A 35 12.56 7.36 4.04
C ASP A 35 11.31 7.79 4.83
N PHE A 36 10.28 6.93 4.89
CA PHE A 36 9.06 7.14 5.68
C PHE A 36 8.87 6.13 6.81
N LEU A 37 9.67 5.05 6.87
CA LEU A 37 9.74 4.15 8.01
C LEU A 37 10.71 4.69 9.05
N LEU A 38 10.41 5.87 9.62
CA LEU A 38 11.03 6.31 10.87
C LEU A 38 10.65 5.30 11.96
N THR A 39 11.54 4.34 12.17
CA THR A 39 11.45 3.31 13.21
C THR A 39 11.66 3.91 14.61
N SER A 40 10.81 4.84 15.01
CA SER A 40 10.70 5.27 16.40
C SER A 40 9.26 5.11 16.85
N ARG A 41 9.06 4.37 17.95
CA ARG A 41 7.76 4.09 18.60
C ARG A 41 6.96 5.35 18.99
N LYS A 42 7.46 6.55 18.70
CA LYS A 42 6.94 7.84 19.15
C LYS A 42 6.53 8.80 18.02
N LEU A 43 6.69 8.41 16.74
CA LEU A 43 6.37 9.26 15.58
C LEU A 43 5.38 8.61 14.59
N TYR A 44 4.64 7.59 15.03
CA TYR A 44 3.47 7.10 14.28
C TYR A 44 2.26 8.04 14.41
N GLY A 45 2.38 9.13 15.19
CA GLY A 45 1.28 9.99 15.61
C GLY A 45 0.81 11.03 14.59
N ASP A 46 1.69 11.55 13.73
CA ASP A 46 1.35 12.75 12.93
C ASP A 46 1.68 12.66 11.42
N SER A 47 2.19 11.52 10.91
CA SER A 47 2.58 11.38 9.49
C SER A 47 1.81 10.31 8.73
N VAL A 48 0.66 9.87 9.26
CA VAL A 48 -0.12 8.85 8.59
C VAL A 48 -0.82 9.46 7.38
N LEU A 49 -0.53 8.95 6.19
CA LEU A 49 -1.17 9.31 4.91
C LEU A 49 -2.69 9.10 4.89
N VAL A 50 -3.25 8.56 5.97
CA VAL A 50 -4.58 8.00 6.05
C VAL A 50 -5.06 8.14 7.50
N HIS A 51 -6.32 8.45 7.75
CA HIS A 51 -6.81 8.46 9.13
C HIS A 51 -6.66 7.10 9.84
N GLY A 52 -6.57 7.11 11.17
CA GLY A 52 -6.33 5.89 11.96
C GLY A 52 -7.38 4.78 11.77
N THR A 53 -8.63 5.13 11.45
CA THR A 53 -9.71 4.18 11.10
C THR A 53 -9.45 3.49 9.76
N ALA A 54 -9.05 4.26 8.76
CA ALA A 54 -8.73 3.79 7.42
C ALA A 54 -7.42 2.97 7.40
N LEU A 55 -6.42 3.33 8.20
CA LEU A 55 -5.27 2.45 8.43
C LEU A 55 -5.66 1.08 8.99
N ASN A 56 -6.52 1.07 10.00
CA ASN A 56 -6.94 -0.18 10.64
C ASN A 56 -7.75 -1.04 9.67
N ALA A 57 -8.51 -0.42 8.76
CA ALA A 57 -9.17 -1.07 7.64
C ALA A 57 -8.21 -1.86 6.77
N ILE A 58 -7.23 -1.14 6.23
CA ILE A 58 -6.27 -1.64 5.25
C ILE A 58 -5.46 -2.79 5.88
N ARG A 59 -5.08 -2.63 7.15
CA ARG A 59 -4.37 -3.67 7.90
C ARG A 59 -5.22 -4.90 8.18
N SER A 60 -6.50 -4.71 8.51
CA SER A 60 -7.40 -5.84 8.81
C SER A 60 -7.74 -6.65 7.57
N ASN A 61 -7.85 -6.00 6.41
CA ASN A 61 -8.15 -6.63 5.13
C ASN A 61 -6.90 -6.95 4.29
N TRP A 62 -5.72 -6.93 4.92
CA TRP A 62 -4.44 -6.96 4.23
C TRP A 62 -4.24 -8.19 3.31
N ASP A 63 -4.52 -9.38 3.83
CA ASP A 63 -4.33 -10.63 3.07
C ASP A 63 -5.27 -10.68 1.85
N GLN A 64 -6.49 -10.15 1.99
CA GLN A 64 -7.45 -10.07 0.90
C GLN A 64 -7.02 -9.03 -0.13
N LEU A 65 -6.65 -7.81 0.29
CA LEU A 65 -6.12 -6.77 -0.59
C LEU A 65 -4.93 -7.29 -1.41
N ARG A 66 -3.96 -7.93 -0.75
CA ARG A 66 -2.81 -8.52 -1.43
C ARG A 66 -3.23 -9.54 -2.48
N LYS A 67 -4.20 -10.40 -2.16
CA LYS A 67 -4.71 -11.42 -3.08
C LYS A 67 -5.38 -10.79 -4.30
N GLU A 68 -6.31 -9.87 -4.12
CA GLU A 68 -7.03 -9.19 -5.21
C GLU A 68 -6.04 -8.46 -6.13
N PHE A 69 -5.12 -7.67 -5.58
CA PHE A 69 -4.12 -6.97 -6.38
C PHE A 69 -3.20 -7.92 -7.15
N THR A 70 -2.83 -9.06 -6.55
CA THR A 70 -2.00 -10.07 -7.24
C THR A 70 -2.79 -10.79 -8.34
N GLN A 71 -4.12 -10.91 -8.21
CA GLN A 71 -4.97 -11.50 -9.24
C GLN A 71 -5.16 -10.55 -10.43
N LEU A 72 -5.27 -9.25 -10.20
CA LEU A 72 -5.34 -8.24 -11.27
C LEU A 72 -4.03 -8.10 -12.06
N ASP A 73 -2.91 -8.49 -11.48
CA ASP A 73 -1.60 -8.44 -12.13
C ASP A 73 -1.01 -9.85 -12.39
N PRO A 74 -1.60 -10.63 -13.32
CA PRO A 74 -1.15 -11.99 -13.61
C PRO A 74 0.27 -12.03 -14.18
N TYR A 75 0.71 -10.94 -14.80
CA TYR A 75 2.04 -10.78 -15.38
C TYR A 75 3.10 -10.30 -14.36
N ARG A 76 2.70 -10.03 -13.11
CA ARG A 76 3.59 -9.56 -12.03
C ARG A 76 4.37 -8.30 -12.40
N THR A 77 3.72 -7.39 -13.09
CA THR A 77 4.27 -6.08 -13.49
C THR A 77 4.43 -5.15 -12.29
N GLY A 78 3.60 -5.31 -11.25
CA GLY A 78 3.54 -4.43 -10.10
C GLY A 78 2.70 -3.18 -10.30
N TYR A 79 1.98 -3.09 -11.42
CA TYR A 79 1.16 -1.94 -11.78
C TYR A 79 -0.28 -2.35 -12.05
N ILE A 80 -1.21 -1.49 -11.61
CA ILE A 80 -2.64 -1.60 -11.93
C ILE A 80 -3.18 -0.22 -12.31
N GLN A 81 -4.38 -0.18 -12.88
CA GLN A 81 -5.06 1.08 -13.13
C GLN A 81 -5.60 1.70 -11.83
N SER A 82 -5.70 3.03 -11.84
CA SER A 82 -6.23 3.78 -10.70
C SER A 82 -7.67 3.41 -10.37
N GLU A 83 -8.46 3.13 -11.40
CA GLU A 83 -9.87 2.76 -11.29
C GLU A 83 -10.01 1.39 -10.61
N GLU A 84 -9.17 0.42 -10.99
CA GLU A 84 -9.11 -0.91 -10.38
C GLU A 84 -8.68 -0.85 -8.90
N PHE A 85 -7.77 0.07 -8.57
CA PHE A 85 -7.35 0.31 -7.19
C PHE A 85 -8.47 0.91 -6.33
N ASP A 86 -9.24 1.84 -6.89
CA ASP A 86 -10.38 2.47 -6.23
C ASP A 86 -11.48 1.44 -5.93
N GLU A 87 -11.80 0.58 -6.89
CA GLU A 87 -12.79 -0.50 -6.73
C GLU A 87 -12.40 -1.43 -5.58
N ILE A 88 -11.16 -1.92 -5.57
CA ILE A 88 -10.66 -2.85 -4.54
C ILE A 88 -10.68 -2.21 -3.15
N LEU A 89 -10.19 -0.97 -3.02
CA LEU A 89 -10.14 -0.30 -1.71
C LEU A 89 -11.51 0.09 -1.20
N THR A 90 -12.42 0.52 -2.07
CA THR A 90 -13.78 0.89 -1.67
C THR A 90 -14.59 -0.35 -1.26
N GLU A 91 -14.39 -1.47 -1.94
CA GLU A 91 -15.05 -2.74 -1.61
C GLU A 91 -14.53 -3.33 -0.29
N LEU A 92 -13.21 -3.41 -0.12
CA LEU A 92 -12.61 -4.09 1.03
C LEU A 92 -12.44 -3.17 2.25
N CYS A 93 -12.32 -1.86 2.04
CA CYS A 93 -12.06 -0.88 3.09
C CYS A 93 -13.01 0.33 2.98
N PRO A 94 -14.33 0.14 3.18
CA PRO A 94 -15.34 1.20 3.04
C PRO A 94 -15.15 2.39 4.00
N GLN A 95 -14.33 2.24 5.03
CA GLN A 95 -13.97 3.31 5.98
C GLN A 95 -12.82 4.20 5.49
N VAL A 96 -12.25 3.91 4.32
CA VAL A 96 -11.32 4.81 3.61
C VAL A 96 -12.16 5.85 2.89
N ASN A 97 -12.06 7.11 3.32
CA ASN A 97 -12.79 8.19 2.66
C ASN A 97 -12.13 8.58 1.33
N GLN A 98 -12.85 9.32 0.49
CA GLN A 98 -12.33 9.77 -0.81
C GLN A 98 -11.01 10.56 -0.68
N GLU A 99 -10.88 11.40 0.34
CA GLU A 99 -9.66 12.18 0.59
C GLU A 99 -8.44 11.28 0.89
N ASP A 100 -8.63 10.29 1.77
CA ASP A 100 -7.61 9.29 2.07
C ASP A 100 -7.24 8.48 0.81
N LEU A 101 -8.25 8.07 0.03
CA LEU A 101 -8.08 7.34 -1.22
C LEU A 101 -7.26 8.14 -2.24
N ASP A 102 -7.58 9.42 -2.42
CA ASP A 102 -6.89 10.31 -3.33
C ASP A 102 -5.44 10.58 -2.89
N MET A 103 -5.20 10.73 -1.58
CA MET A 103 -3.85 10.84 -1.02
C MET A 103 -3.01 9.57 -1.27
N ILE A 104 -3.60 8.40 -1.04
CA ILE A 104 -2.96 7.10 -1.30
C ILE A 104 -2.61 7.00 -2.79
N LYS A 105 -3.58 7.25 -3.68
CA LYS A 105 -3.36 7.22 -5.13
C LYS A 105 -2.26 8.17 -5.56
N PHE A 106 -2.32 9.43 -5.13
CA PHE A 106 -1.32 10.43 -5.49
C PHE A 106 0.09 10.00 -5.08
N LYS A 107 0.24 9.34 -3.93
CA LYS A 107 1.54 8.83 -3.47
C LYS A 107 2.06 7.68 -4.34
N PHE A 108 1.21 6.72 -4.68
CA PHE A 108 1.61 5.50 -5.39
C PHE A 108 1.46 5.60 -6.92
N GLN A 109 0.96 6.72 -7.42
CA GLN A 109 0.91 7.00 -8.85
C GLN A 109 2.32 7.05 -9.40
N THR A 110 2.56 6.25 -10.44
CA THR A 110 3.84 6.31 -11.13
C THR A 110 3.95 7.69 -11.76
N LYS A 111 4.95 8.47 -11.33
CA LYS A 111 5.34 9.70 -12.03
C LYS A 111 5.86 9.28 -13.39
N HIS A 112 4.98 9.22 -14.37
CA HIS A 112 5.43 9.20 -15.74
C HIS A 112 5.91 10.63 -16.02
N ASP A 113 7.22 10.86 -15.83
CA ASP A 113 7.92 11.97 -16.47
C ASP A 113 7.50 11.94 -17.95
N SER A 114 6.87 13.04 -18.38
CA SER A 114 6.60 13.32 -19.79
C SER A 114 7.78 14.08 -20.36
#